data_AF-A0A8C6QEV7-F1
#
_entry.id   AF-A0A8C6QEV7-F1
#
_cell.length_a   1.000
_cell.length_b   1.000
_cell.length_c   1.000
_cell.angle_alpha   90.00
_cell.angle_beta   90.00
_cell.angle_gamma   90.00
#
_symmetry.space_group_name_H-M   'P 1'
#
loop_
_entity.id
_entity.type
_entity.pdbx_description
1 polymer ?
#
loop_
_entity_poly.entity_id
_entity_poly.type
_entity_poly.pdbx_seq_one_letter_code
_entity_poly.pdbx_strand_id
1 'polypeptide(L)'
;MTLDWHSSLILTAYILIFLTGLPANLLALRAFVGRVRQPQPAPVHILLLSLTLADLLLLLLLPFKIVEAASNFRWYLPKIVCALTGFGFYSSIYCSTWLLAGISIERYLGVAFPVQYKLSRRPLYGVIAALVAWIMSFGHCTIVIIVQYLNSTEQVVTGNQITCYENFTQEQLDLVLPVRLE
;
A
#
# COMPACT_ATOMS: atom_id res chain seq x y z
N MET A 1 28.86 -13.98 8.10
CA MET A 1 27.63 -13.19 7.90
C MET A 1 27.65 -12.65 6.48
N THR A 2 27.28 -13.48 5.51
CA THR A 2 27.15 -13.10 4.11
C THR A 2 25.68 -12.78 3.88
N LEU A 3 25.34 -11.50 3.72
CA LEU A 3 24.03 -11.14 3.18
C LEU A 3 23.97 -11.69 1.75
N ASP A 4 22.97 -12.49 1.44
CA ASP A 4 22.72 -12.92 0.06
C ASP A 4 22.52 -11.69 -0.83
N TRP A 5 23.00 -11.75 -2.07
CA TRP A 5 22.93 -10.62 -3.02
C TRP A 5 21.51 -10.07 -3.17
N HIS A 6 20.50 -10.94 -3.11
CA HIS A 6 19.08 -10.57 -3.15
C HIS A 6 18.67 -9.68 -1.97
N SER A 7 19.04 -10.06 -0.74
CA SER A 7 18.71 -9.29 0.46
C SER A 7 19.38 -7.92 0.45
N SER A 8 20.62 -7.85 -0.03
CA SER A 8 21.36 -6.58 -0.16
C SER A 8 20.72 -5.63 -1.19
N LEU A 9 20.24 -6.17 -2.31
CA LEU A 9 19.52 -5.39 -3.33
C LEU A 9 18.19 -4.85 -2.80
N ILE A 10 17.40 -5.68 -2.11
CA ILE A 10 16.11 -5.29 -1.51
C ILE A 10 16.33 -4.19 -0.47
N LEU A 11 17.30 -4.37 0.42
CA LEU A 11 17.65 -3.39 1.45
C LEU A 11 18.04 -2.04 0.83
N THR A 12 18.89 -2.07 -0.20
CA THR A 12 19.34 -0.87 -0.91
C THR A 12 18.17 -0.16 -1.59
N ALA A 13 17.32 -0.91 -2.30
CA ALA A 13 16.14 -0.36 -2.95
C ALA A 13 15.19 0.31 -1.94
N TYR A 14 14.92 -0.35 -0.80
CA TYR A 14 14.07 0.20 0.25
C TYR A 14 14.62 1.51 0.84
N ILE A 15 15.93 1.56 1.12
CA ILE A 15 16.57 2.79 1.61
C ILE A 15 16.45 3.92 0.58
N LEU A 16 16.73 3.64 -0.69
CA LEU A 16 16.62 4.63 -1.76
C LEU A 16 15.19 5.14 -1.94
N ILE A 17 14.20 4.24 -1.94
CA ILE A 17 12.78 4.58 -2.04
C ILE A 17 12.36 5.44 -0.85
N PHE A 18 12.82 5.12 0.36
CA PHE A 18 12.50 5.93 1.55
C PHE A 18 13.11 7.33 1.46
N LEU A 19 14.41 7.43 1.18
CA LEU A 19 15.12 8.71 1.14
C LEU A 19 14.63 9.65 0.03
N THR A 20 14.23 9.10 -1.12
CA THR A 20 13.74 9.89 -2.25
C THR A 20 12.23 10.09 -2.18
N GLY A 21 11.49 9.05 -1.82
CA GLY A 21 10.02 9.04 -1.80
C GLY A 21 9.43 9.88 -0.69
N LEU A 22 10.00 9.88 0.52
CA LEU A 22 9.48 10.67 1.65
C LEU A 22 9.49 12.19 1.35
N PRO A 23 10.61 12.82 0.95
CA PRO A 23 10.61 14.25 0.65
C PRO A 23 9.74 14.57 -0.57
N ALA A 24 9.75 13.73 -1.61
CA ALA A 24 8.94 13.94 -2.82
C ALA A 24 7.44 13.91 -2.51
N ASN A 25 6.98 12.90 -1.76
CA ASN A 25 5.57 12.78 -1.38
C ASN A 25 5.13 13.84 -0.37
N LEU A 26 6.00 14.27 0.54
CA LEU A 26 5.68 15.36 1.47
C LEU A 26 5.53 16.71 0.74
N LEU A 27 6.38 16.97 -0.25
CA LEU A 27 6.25 18.14 -1.12
C LEU A 27 4.96 18.08 -1.95
N ALA A 28 4.66 16.92 -2.53
CA ALA A 28 3.44 16.68 -3.28
C ALA A 28 2.18 16.88 -2.40
N LEU A 29 2.19 16.36 -1.17
CA LEU A 29 1.12 16.55 -0.19
C LEU A 29 0.86 18.04 0.06
N ARG A 30 1.91 18.82 0.34
CA ARG A 30 1.76 20.27 0.54
C ARG A 30 1.16 20.97 -0.68
N ALA A 31 1.61 20.60 -1.88
CA ALA A 31 1.09 21.16 -3.12
C ALA A 31 -0.39 20.79 -3.34
N PHE A 32 -0.76 19.52 -3.19
CA PHE A 32 -2.12 19.04 -3.44
C PHE A 32 -3.12 19.50 -2.39
N VAL A 33 -2.74 19.60 -1.11
CA VAL A 33 -3.58 20.19 -0.07
C VAL A 33 -3.95 21.63 -0.43
N GLY A 34 -3.01 22.42 -0.95
CA GLY A 34 -3.28 23.77 -1.45
C GLY A 34 -4.26 23.80 -2.63
N ARG A 35 -4.21 22.81 -3.52
CA ARG A 35 -5.12 22.69 -4.68
C ARG A 35 -6.52 22.18 -4.31
N VAL A 36 -6.63 21.28 -3.34
CA VAL A 36 -7.92 20.74 -2.87
C VAL A 36 -8.72 21.75 -2.06
N ARG A 37 -8.04 22.69 -1.38
CA ARG A 37 -8.69 23.79 -0.64
C ARG A 37 -9.35 24.86 -1.53
N GLN A 38 -9.20 24.79 -2.85
CA GLN A 38 -9.89 25.73 -3.75
C GLN A 38 -11.39 25.41 -3.83
N PRO A 39 -12.27 26.39 -4.15
CA PRO A 39 -13.72 26.23 -4.09
C PRO A 39 -14.30 25.15 -5.02
N GLN A 40 -13.59 24.77 -6.09
CA GLN A 40 -14.01 23.76 -7.07
C GLN A 40 -12.83 22.86 -7.48
N PRO A 41 -12.33 22.00 -6.57
CA PRO A 41 -11.18 21.17 -6.87
C PRO A 41 -11.54 20.16 -7.96
N ALA A 42 -10.62 19.93 -8.90
CA ALA A 42 -10.79 18.87 -9.88
C ALA A 42 -10.81 17.50 -9.18
N PRO A 43 -11.64 16.53 -9.60
CA PRO A 43 -11.69 15.21 -8.96
C PRO A 43 -10.32 14.52 -8.97
N VAL A 44 -9.51 14.75 -10.02
CA VAL A 44 -8.12 14.29 -10.09
C VAL A 44 -7.22 14.80 -8.95
N HIS A 45 -7.46 16.00 -8.41
CA HIS A 45 -6.68 16.51 -7.27
C HIS A 45 -6.99 15.78 -5.98
N ILE A 46 -8.22 15.31 -5.81
CA ILE A 46 -8.64 14.50 -4.66
C ILE A 46 -8.00 13.12 -4.76
N LEU A 47 -8.05 12.50 -5.95
CA LEU A 47 -7.40 11.21 -6.19
C LEU A 47 -5.87 11.28 -5.99
N LEU A 48 -5.22 12.33 -6.48
CA LEU A 48 -3.80 12.57 -6.26
C LEU A 48 -3.47 12.78 -4.77
N LEU A 49 -4.33 13.48 -4.03
CA LEU A 49 -4.17 13.63 -2.59
C LEU A 49 -4.27 12.27 -1.88
N SER A 50 -5.31 11.48 -2.18
CA SER A 50 -5.46 10.12 -1.63
C SER A 50 -4.28 9.22 -1.98
N LEU A 51 -3.72 9.34 -3.19
CA LEU A 51 -2.54 8.60 -3.62
C LEU A 51 -1.31 9.00 -2.79
N THR A 52 -1.06 10.30 -2.62
CA THR A 52 0.07 10.75 -1.78
C THR A 52 -0.06 10.33 -0.32
N LEU A 53 -1.29 10.22 0.20
CA LEU A 53 -1.51 9.71 1.55
C LEU A 53 -1.22 8.21 1.65
N ALA A 54 -1.62 7.42 0.65
CA ALA A 54 -1.28 5.99 0.57
C ALA A 54 0.24 5.77 0.43
N ASP A 55 0.91 6.55 -0.41
CA ASP A 55 2.36 6.45 -0.59
C ASP A 55 3.13 6.87 0.67
N LEU A 56 2.67 7.91 1.39
CA LEU A 56 3.24 8.26 2.69
C LEU A 56 3.05 7.16 3.73
N LEU A 57 1.87 6.52 3.77
CA LEU A 57 1.65 5.38 4.66
C LEU A 57 2.62 4.24 4.35
N LEU A 58 2.81 3.90 3.08
CA LEU A 58 3.80 2.92 2.63
C LEU A 58 5.22 3.30 3.09
N LEU A 59 5.62 4.54 2.87
CA LEU A 59 6.95 5.06 3.22
C LEU A 59 7.19 5.08 4.74
N LEU A 60 6.15 5.31 5.55
CA LEU A 60 6.24 5.24 7.01
C LEU A 60 6.40 3.79 7.52
N LEU A 61 5.90 2.80 6.78
CA LEU A 61 6.03 1.38 7.11
C LEU A 61 7.34 0.76 6.60
N LEU A 62 7.96 1.40 5.60
CA LEU A 62 9.19 0.97 4.96
C LEU A 62 10.40 0.82 5.91
N PRO A 63 10.62 1.69 6.92
CA PRO A 63 11.67 1.50 7.93
C PRO A 63 11.56 0.16 8.69
N PHE A 64 10.34 -0.30 8.98
CA PHE A 64 10.13 -1.59 9.63
C PHE A 64 10.55 -2.75 8.72
N LYS A 65 10.31 -2.63 7.41
CA LYS A 65 10.78 -3.58 6.39
C LYS A 65 12.30 -3.54 6.19
N ILE A 66 12.93 -2.39 6.32
CA ILE A 66 14.39 -2.24 6.29
C ILE A 66 15.03 -2.96 7.49
N VAL A 67 14.47 -2.82 8.70
CA VAL A 67 14.95 -3.51 9.90
C VAL A 67 14.79 -5.03 9.79
N GLU A 68 13.68 -5.50 9.22
CA GLU A 68 13.45 -6.91 8.90
C GLU A 68 14.49 -7.45 7.90
N ALA A 69 14.71 -6.74 6.79
CA ALA A 69 15.68 -7.14 5.77
C ALA A 69 17.12 -7.15 6.30
N ALA A 70 17.50 -6.14 7.12
CA ALA A 70 18.81 -6.09 7.77
C ALA A 70 19.01 -7.22 8.79
N SER A 71 17.92 -7.78 9.31
CA SER A 71 17.90 -8.86 10.29
C SER A 71 17.89 -10.27 9.68
N ASN A 72 18.22 -10.42 8.38
CA ASN A 72 18.03 -11.66 7.61
C ASN A 72 16.58 -12.17 7.65
N PHE A 73 15.61 -11.25 7.48
CA PHE A 73 14.16 -11.55 7.53
C PHE A 73 13.68 -12.14 8.87
N ARG A 74 14.45 -11.97 9.94
CA ARG A 74 14.03 -12.33 11.30
C ARG A 74 13.29 -11.16 11.93
N TRP A 75 12.10 -11.42 12.46
CA TRP A 75 11.27 -10.40 13.09
C TRP A 75 11.42 -10.41 14.62
N TYR A 76 11.98 -9.33 15.17
CA TYR A 76 12.22 -9.17 16.61
C TYR A 76 11.19 -8.26 17.31
N LEU A 77 10.33 -7.59 16.54
CA LEU A 77 9.29 -6.70 17.04
C LEU A 77 8.04 -7.50 17.47
N PRO A 78 7.08 -6.89 18.20
CA PRO A 78 5.85 -7.56 18.58
C PRO A 78 5.06 -8.09 17.37
N LYS A 79 4.34 -9.20 17.55
CA LYS A 79 3.50 -9.84 16.49
C LYS A 79 2.48 -8.87 15.89
N ILE A 80 1.93 -7.98 16.72
CA ILE A 80 0.97 -6.95 16.30
C ILE A 80 1.62 -5.97 15.30
N VAL A 81 2.89 -5.61 15.51
CA VAL A 81 3.62 -4.72 14.60
C VAL A 81 3.89 -5.43 13.27
N CYS A 82 4.23 -6.72 13.29
CA CYS A 82 4.37 -7.51 12.07
C CYS A 82 3.09 -7.49 11.22
N ALA A 83 1.95 -7.78 11.85
CA ALA A 83 0.66 -7.77 11.16
C ALA A 83 0.31 -6.40 10.60
N LEU A 84 0.50 -5.33 11.38
CA LEU A 84 0.24 -3.96 10.95
C LEU A 84 1.17 -3.52 9.81
N THR A 85 2.45 -3.86 9.88
CA THR A 85 3.43 -3.54 8.84
C THR A 85 3.10 -4.28 7.54
N GLY A 86 2.80 -5.58 7.61
CA GLY A 86 2.34 -6.35 6.45
C GLY A 86 1.05 -5.76 5.88
N PHE A 87 0.01 -5.63 6.72
CA PHE A 87 -1.28 -5.07 6.33
C PHE A 87 -1.15 -3.75 5.59
N GLY A 88 -0.49 -2.79 6.22
CA GLY A 88 -0.39 -1.44 5.67
C GLY A 88 0.49 -1.39 4.43
N PHE A 89 1.56 -2.19 4.34
CA PHE A 89 2.43 -2.22 3.16
C PHE A 89 1.67 -2.71 1.92
N TYR A 90 1.03 -3.88 2.00
CA TYR A 90 0.27 -4.43 0.87
C TYR A 90 -1.00 -3.62 0.58
N SER A 91 -1.73 -3.19 1.62
CA SER A 91 -2.94 -2.39 1.41
C SER A 91 -2.62 -1.05 0.74
N SER A 92 -1.48 -0.42 1.09
CA SER A 92 -1.04 0.81 0.43
C SER A 92 -0.68 0.57 -1.05
N ILE A 93 0.00 -0.53 -1.38
CA ILE A 93 0.32 -0.88 -2.79
C ILE A 93 -0.95 -1.09 -3.63
N TYR A 94 -1.91 -1.86 -3.10
CA TYR A 94 -3.18 -2.09 -3.78
C TYR A 94 -3.97 -0.77 -3.92
N CYS A 95 -4.00 0.04 -2.86
CA CYS A 95 -4.69 1.33 -2.87
C CYS A 95 -4.10 2.27 -3.93
N SER A 96 -2.77 2.40 -3.96
CA SER A 96 -2.08 3.21 -4.96
C SER A 96 -2.36 2.73 -6.39
N THR A 97 -2.41 1.41 -6.63
CA THR A 97 -2.75 0.84 -7.94
C THR A 97 -4.17 1.22 -8.38
N TRP A 98 -5.17 1.05 -7.52
CA TRP A 98 -6.57 1.43 -7.82
C TRP A 98 -6.73 2.94 -8.02
N LEU A 99 -6.03 3.75 -7.23
CA LEU A 99 -6.04 5.20 -7.38
C LEU A 99 -5.39 5.64 -8.70
N LEU A 100 -4.27 5.04 -9.10
CA LEU A 100 -3.63 5.28 -10.39
C LEU A 100 -4.53 4.90 -11.57
N ALA A 101 -5.26 3.78 -11.47
CA ALA A 101 -6.28 3.41 -12.45
C ALA A 101 -7.39 4.47 -12.54
N GLY A 102 -7.91 4.93 -11.40
CA GLY A 102 -8.90 6.00 -11.33
C GLY A 102 -8.41 7.32 -11.95
N ILE A 103 -7.16 7.72 -11.67
CA ILE A 103 -6.53 8.91 -12.26
C ILE A 103 -6.40 8.75 -13.78
N SER A 104 -6.04 7.57 -14.25
CA SER A 104 -5.89 7.28 -15.69
C SER A 104 -7.23 7.38 -16.42
N ILE A 105 -8.31 6.84 -15.83
CA ILE A 105 -9.68 6.96 -16.36
C ILE A 105 -10.12 8.42 -16.39
N GLU A 106 -9.89 9.17 -15.31
CA GLU A 106 -10.28 10.59 -15.22
C GLU A 106 -9.56 11.44 -16.29
N ARG A 107 -8.26 11.19 -16.51
CA ARG A 107 -7.50 11.86 -17.58
C ARG A 107 -8.00 11.46 -18.96
N TYR A 108 -8.31 10.19 -19.17
CA TYR A 108 -8.86 9.71 -20.43
C TYR A 108 -10.20 10.38 -20.76
N LEU A 109 -11.12 10.45 -19.80
CA LEU A 109 -12.42 11.12 -19.98
C LEU A 109 -12.26 12.62 -20.28
N GLY A 110 -11.32 13.29 -19.62
CA GLY A 110 -11.03 14.70 -19.87
C GLY A 110 -10.50 15.00 -21.27
N VAL A 111 -9.76 14.06 -21.87
CA VAL A 111 -9.19 14.20 -23.23
C VAL A 111 -10.19 13.74 -24.30
N ALA A 112 -10.86 12.61 -24.09
CA ALA A 112 -11.78 12.03 -25.07
C ALA A 112 -13.14 12.76 -25.12
N PHE A 113 -13.63 13.27 -23.98
CA PHE A 113 -14.97 13.87 -23.87
C PHE A 113 -14.93 15.26 -23.18
N PRO A 114 -14.20 16.25 -23.73
CA PRO A 114 -13.92 17.52 -23.04
C PRO A 114 -15.17 18.33 -22.68
N VAL A 115 -16.20 18.34 -23.55
CA VAL A 115 -17.44 19.11 -23.34
C VAL A 115 -18.31 18.50 -22.24
N GLN A 116 -18.57 17.19 -22.32
CA GLN A 116 -19.36 16.46 -21.32
C GLN A 116 -18.64 16.40 -19.97
N TYR A 117 -17.31 16.24 -19.98
CA TYR A 117 -16.49 16.25 -18.78
C TYR A 117 -16.55 17.59 -18.05
N LYS A 118 -16.46 18.72 -18.77
CA LYS A 118 -16.57 20.06 -18.15
C LYS A 118 -17.94 20.31 -17.50
N LEU A 119 -19.01 19.75 -18.06
CA LEU A 119 -20.38 19.84 -17.53
C LEU A 119 -20.63 18.88 -16.36
N SER A 120 -20.00 17.71 -16.35
CA SER A 120 -20.19 16.65 -15.34
C SER A 120 -19.12 16.64 -14.24
N ARG A 121 -18.18 17.61 -14.25
CA ARG A 121 -17.05 17.68 -13.30
C ARG A 121 -17.54 17.96 -11.87
N ARG A 122 -17.91 16.90 -11.15
CA ARG A 122 -18.26 16.97 -9.73
C ARG A 122 -17.13 16.37 -8.89
N PRO A 123 -16.61 17.09 -7.88
CA PRO A 123 -15.55 16.58 -6.99
C PRO A 123 -15.97 15.28 -6.27
N LEU A 124 -17.27 15.07 -6.13
CA LEU A 124 -17.85 13.86 -5.55
C LEU A 124 -17.38 12.57 -6.24
N TYR A 125 -17.21 12.56 -7.57
CA TYR A 125 -16.74 11.35 -8.28
C TYR A 125 -15.33 10.93 -7.85
N GLY A 126 -14.43 11.89 -7.63
CA GLY A 126 -13.08 11.64 -7.14
C GLY A 126 -13.07 11.11 -5.70
N VAL A 127 -13.97 11.63 -4.86
CA VAL A 127 -14.16 11.13 -3.48
C VAL A 127 -14.68 9.70 -3.49
N ILE A 128 -15.71 9.40 -4.30
CA ILE A 128 -16.26 8.05 -4.43
C ILE A 128 -15.20 7.07 -4.92
N ALA A 129 -14.47 7.42 -5.98
CA ALA A 129 -13.42 6.56 -6.52
C ALA A 129 -12.29 6.31 -5.51
N ALA A 130 -11.89 7.34 -4.75
CA ALA A 130 -10.94 7.16 -3.65
C ALA A 130 -11.50 6.21 -2.58
N LEU A 131 -12.72 6.45 -2.09
CA LEU A 131 -13.35 5.59 -1.08
C LEU A 131 -13.44 4.13 -1.54
N VAL A 132 -13.82 3.88 -2.79
CA VAL A 132 -13.86 2.53 -3.37
C VAL A 132 -12.46 1.90 -3.38
N ALA A 133 -11.43 2.64 -3.81
CA ALA A 133 -10.05 2.14 -3.80
C ALA A 133 -9.59 1.75 -2.38
N TRP A 134 -9.90 2.58 -1.37
CA TRP A 134 -9.61 2.29 0.03
C TRP A 134 -10.38 1.04 0.52
N ILE A 135 -11.69 0.96 0.28
CA ILE A 135 -12.51 -0.18 0.74
C ILE A 135 -12.02 -1.49 0.10
N MET A 136 -11.76 -1.50 -1.22
CA MET A 136 -11.28 -2.69 -1.92
C MET A 136 -9.92 -3.16 -1.39
N SER A 137 -9.00 -2.22 -1.15
CA SER A 137 -7.64 -2.53 -0.70
C SER A 137 -7.60 -3.00 0.76
N PHE A 138 -8.40 -2.38 1.63
CA PHE A 138 -8.51 -2.79 3.03
C PHE A 138 -9.26 -4.11 3.16
N GLY A 139 -10.33 -4.30 2.38
CA GLY A 139 -11.10 -5.54 2.37
C GLY A 139 -10.25 -6.74 1.96
N HIS A 140 -9.50 -6.62 0.85
CA HIS A 140 -8.61 -7.67 0.37
C HIS A 140 -7.54 -8.04 1.40
N CYS A 141 -6.81 -7.04 1.93
CA CYS A 141 -5.77 -7.31 2.92
C CYS A 141 -6.33 -7.83 4.26
N THR A 142 -7.55 -7.45 4.63
CA THR A 142 -8.20 -7.95 5.86
C THR A 142 -8.48 -9.46 5.73
N ILE A 143 -8.96 -9.91 4.57
CA ILE A 143 -9.18 -11.34 4.29
C ILE A 143 -7.85 -12.11 4.40
N VAL A 144 -6.78 -11.60 3.78
CA VAL A 144 -5.45 -12.24 3.81
C VAL A 144 -4.93 -12.39 5.25
N ILE A 145 -5.06 -11.35 6.07
CA ILE A 145 -4.58 -11.40 7.47
C ILE A 145 -5.43 -12.31 8.34
N ILE A 146 -6.75 -12.31 8.17
CA ILE A 146 -7.64 -13.21 8.94
C ILE A 146 -7.28 -14.67 8.63
N VAL A 147 -7.07 -15.01 7.35
CA VAL A 147 -6.64 -16.36 6.92
C VAL A 147 -5.27 -16.73 7.50
N GLN A 148 -4.35 -15.76 7.60
CA GLN A 148 -3.04 -15.97 8.21
C GLN A 148 -3.12 -16.20 9.73
N TYR A 149 -3.98 -15.45 10.43
CA TYR A 149 -4.09 -15.51 11.90
C TYR A 149 -4.94 -16.67 12.42
N LEU A 150 -5.98 -17.12 11.70
CA LEU A 150 -6.82 -18.24 12.13
C LEU A 150 -6.00 -19.53 12.38
N ASN A 151 -5.02 -19.84 11.51
CA ASN A 151 -4.15 -21.00 11.66
C ASN A 151 -2.82 -20.73 12.39
N SER A 152 -2.45 -19.47 12.64
CA SER A 152 -1.26 -19.14 13.44
C SER A 152 -1.37 -19.56 14.91
N THR A 153 -2.59 -19.88 15.38
CA THR A 153 -2.85 -20.35 16.75
C THR A 153 -2.28 -21.74 17.00
N GLU A 154 -2.13 -22.59 15.97
CA GLU A 154 -1.59 -23.95 16.13
C GLU A 154 -0.05 -24.04 16.15
N GLN A 155 0.69 -23.08 15.58
CA GLN A 155 2.16 -23.12 15.55
C GLN A 155 2.85 -22.53 16.80
N VAL A 156 2.10 -22.10 17.83
CA VAL A 156 2.66 -21.42 19.02
C VAL A 156 3.43 -22.37 19.97
N VAL A 157 3.39 -23.69 19.79
CA VAL A 157 4.03 -24.61 20.75
C VAL A 157 5.50 -24.94 20.42
N THR A 158 6.00 -24.67 19.22
CA THR A 158 7.34 -25.18 18.83
C THR A 158 8.11 -24.22 17.92
N GLY A 159 8.88 -23.31 18.52
CA GLY A 159 10.05 -22.73 17.86
C GLY A 159 10.23 -21.22 18.05
N ASN A 160 11.35 -20.84 18.66
CA ASN A 160 11.75 -19.48 19.00
C ASN A 160 12.11 -18.56 17.80
N GLN A 161 11.55 -18.78 16.61
CA GLN A 161 11.93 -18.05 15.40
C GLN A 161 10.68 -17.64 14.59
N ILE A 162 10.25 -16.39 14.76
CA ILE A 162 9.07 -15.82 14.10
C ILE A 162 9.52 -15.10 12.83
N THR A 163 9.27 -15.68 11.66
CA THR A 163 9.34 -14.99 10.37
C THR A 163 8.02 -14.24 10.15
N CYS A 164 8.10 -12.95 9.84
CA CYS A 164 6.92 -12.13 9.60
C CYS A 164 6.53 -12.23 8.13
N TYR A 165 5.27 -12.54 7.84
CA TYR A 165 4.70 -12.53 6.49
C TYR A 165 5.20 -13.62 5.50
N GLU A 166 6.08 -14.54 5.91
CA GLU A 166 6.56 -15.62 5.01
C GLU A 166 6.19 -17.04 5.45
N ASN A 167 5.63 -17.21 6.65
CA ASN A 167 5.29 -18.55 7.15
C ASN A 167 3.84 -18.91 6.77
N PHE A 168 3.61 -19.21 5.48
CA PHE A 168 2.34 -19.76 5.01
C PHE A 168 2.46 -21.29 4.90
N THR A 169 1.50 -22.03 5.45
CA THR A 169 1.38 -23.48 5.19
C THR A 169 0.88 -23.72 3.75
N GLN A 170 1.09 -24.93 3.20
CA GLN A 170 0.66 -25.23 1.81
C GLN A 170 -0.84 -24.97 1.58
N GLU A 171 -1.69 -25.28 2.56
CA GLU A 171 -3.13 -25.01 2.47
C GLU A 171 -3.47 -23.51 2.42
N GLN A 172 -2.68 -22.67 3.08
CA GLN A 172 -2.84 -21.20 3.01
C GLN A 172 -2.38 -20.67 1.65
N LEU A 173 -1.34 -21.25 1.07
CA LEU A 173 -0.87 -20.89 -0.25
C LEU A 173 -1.94 -21.20 -1.31
N ASP A 174 -2.60 -22.36 -1.22
CA ASP A 174 -3.68 -22.75 -2.14
C ASP A 174 -4.93 -21.86 -2.03
N LEU A 175 -5.19 -21.27 -0.86
CA LEU A 175 -6.30 -20.32 -0.65
C LEU A 175 -5.95 -18.89 -1.06
N VAL A 176 -4.70 -18.47 -0.83
CA VAL A 176 -4.26 -17.09 -1.06
C VAL A 176 -3.84 -16.87 -2.53
N LEU A 177 -3.15 -17.82 -3.16
CA LEU A 177 -2.71 -17.75 -4.56
C LEU A 177 -3.84 -17.38 -5.56
N PRO A 178 -5.05 -17.97 -5.51
CA PRO A 178 -6.11 -17.61 -6.46
C PRO A 178 -6.67 -16.20 -6.24
N VAL A 179 -6.42 -15.59 -5.08
CA VAL A 179 -6.90 -14.23 -4.71
C VAL A 179 -5.76 -13.20 -4.76
N ARG A 180 -4.51 -13.66 -4.87
CA ARG A 180 -3.31 -12.83 -4.99
C ARG A 180 -3.24 -12.33 -6.44
N LEU A 181 -3.58 -11.05 -6.61
CA LEU A 181 -3.50 -10.33 -7.88
C LEU A 181 -2.03 -9.95 -8.17
N GLU A 182 -1.14 -10.93 -8.21
CA GLU A 182 0.26 -10.78 -8.69
C GLU A 182 0.43 -11.36 -10.10
#